data_AF-A0AAW6D0A7-F1
#
_entry.id   AF-A0AAW6D0A7-F1
#
_cell.length_a   1.000
_cell.length_b   1.000
_cell.length_c   1.000
_cell.angle_alpha   90.00
_cell.angle_beta   90.00
_cell.angle_gamma   90.00
#
_symmetry.space_group_name_H-M   'P 1'
#
loop_
_entity.id
_entity.type
_entity.pdbx_description
1 polymer ?
#
loop_
_entity_poly.entity_id
_entity_poly.type
_entity_poly.pdbx_seq_one_letter_code
_entity_poly.pdbx_strand_id
1 'polypeptide(L)'
;MAKKRIKNKNRIEAKSENKVLHGLAGSIEEALSEDPSEIEQDEVIVVDVPEHRHKGLAKKIAYFVVGLLIIVFAVVGAVNTVIAISGGIGRIANQTDLKEEFALYLYPVVATDPPSFEDASTLTQSTIIKIAVSKILLTGDTSNYETDTGVMYIPEFDVETAAKNVFGSSIEVKHQTVGHVQDLATYNSEKKVYIVADTNRIPNYYPVVSKISNVGETYTLTVDYYPPTVSIPGLVNEQVSSKSMTYVVTKSGDKKIITSIALDKVSREDG
;
A
#
# COMPACT_ATOMS: atom_id res chain seq x y z
N MET A 1 65.79 -2.68 32.05
CA MET A 1 66.33 -3.52 30.95
C MET A 1 65.47 -3.25 29.72
N ALA A 2 65.97 -2.48 28.74
CA ALA A 2 66.71 -2.95 27.56
C ALA A 2 65.81 -3.69 26.54
N LYS A 3 65.45 -2.98 25.46
CA LYS A 3 65.75 -3.26 24.04
C LYS A 3 64.64 -4.06 23.33
N LYS A 4 64.35 -3.95 22.03
CA LYS A 4 64.60 -3.00 20.92
C LYS A 4 64.11 -3.75 19.67
N ARG A 5 63.25 -3.12 18.83
CA ARG A 5 63.00 -3.42 17.39
C ARG A 5 62.43 -4.84 17.10
N ILE A 6 61.60 -5.07 16.08
CA ILE A 6 61.89 -4.94 14.65
C ILE A 6 60.58 -4.75 13.85
N LYS A 7 60.74 -3.92 12.83
CA LYS A 7 59.87 -3.48 11.74
C LYS A 7 59.55 -4.65 10.80
N ASN A 8 58.32 -4.78 10.29
CA ASN A 8 58.20 -5.25 8.90
C ASN A 8 57.03 -4.60 8.15
N LYS A 9 57.35 -4.20 6.93
CA LYS A 9 56.61 -3.37 5.99
C LYS A 9 56.55 -4.17 4.70
N ASN A 10 55.38 -4.64 4.30
CA ASN A 10 55.11 -5.17 2.96
C ASN A 10 54.14 -4.16 2.33
N ARG A 11 54.53 -3.16 1.53
CA ARG A 11 55.07 -3.19 0.16
C ARG A 11 54.39 -4.25 -0.71
N ILE A 12 53.20 -3.89 -1.18
CA ILE A 12 52.59 -4.50 -2.36
C ILE A 12 53.28 -3.86 -3.57
N GLU A 13 54.00 -4.67 -4.33
CA GLU A 13 54.64 -4.25 -5.57
C GLU A 13 53.61 -4.28 -6.71
N ALA A 14 53.50 -3.14 -7.40
CA ALA A 14 52.85 -3.03 -8.69
C ALA A 14 53.69 -3.79 -9.73
N LYS A 15 53.13 -4.86 -10.30
CA LYS A 15 53.68 -5.54 -11.48
C LYS A 15 52.55 -6.15 -12.29
N SER A 16 52.07 -5.43 -13.30
CA SER A 16 51.55 -5.97 -14.57
C SER A 16 50.79 -4.89 -15.37
N GLU A 17 51.50 -3.88 -15.88
CA GLU A 17 50.94 -2.89 -16.82
C GLU A 17 51.89 -2.64 -18.00
N ASN A 18 52.46 -3.70 -18.60
CA ASN A 18 53.37 -3.50 -19.75
C ASN A 18 53.34 -4.62 -20.79
N LYS A 19 52.16 -5.20 -21.06
CA LYS A 19 52.01 -6.22 -22.12
C LYS A 19 50.99 -5.86 -23.22
N VAL A 20 50.35 -4.68 -23.15
CA VAL A 20 49.26 -4.32 -24.08
C VAL A 20 49.69 -3.23 -25.08
N LEU A 21 50.80 -2.52 -24.86
CA LEU A 21 51.22 -1.40 -25.72
C LEU A 21 52.24 -1.76 -26.81
N HIS A 22 52.88 -2.94 -26.76
CA HIS A 22 53.89 -3.34 -27.75
C HIS A 22 53.31 -4.00 -29.02
N GLY A 23 52.00 -4.26 -29.07
CA GLY A 23 51.34 -4.91 -30.22
C GLY A 23 50.80 -3.95 -31.29
N LEU A 24 50.60 -2.65 -30.96
CA LEU A 24 50.00 -1.69 -31.89
C LEU A 24 51.03 -0.88 -32.71
N ALA A 25 52.28 -0.78 -32.24
CA ALA A 25 53.31 0.00 -32.95
C ALA A 25 53.95 -0.77 -34.12
N GLY A 26 54.04 -2.10 -34.04
CA GLY A 26 54.65 -2.93 -35.09
C GLY A 26 53.81 -3.07 -36.36
N SER A 27 52.49 -2.87 -36.28
CA SER A 27 51.57 -3.06 -37.41
C SER A 27 51.39 -1.83 -38.30
N ILE A 28 51.96 -0.68 -37.92
CA ILE A 28 51.81 0.59 -38.65
C ILE A 28 53.08 0.92 -39.48
N GLU A 29 54.27 0.51 -39.04
CA GLU A 29 55.50 0.71 -39.82
C GLU A 29 55.62 -0.22 -41.04
N GLU A 30 54.98 -1.38 -41.02
CA GLU A 30 55.03 -2.36 -42.13
C GLU A 30 54.02 -2.05 -43.26
N ALA A 31 53.10 -1.11 -43.05
CA ALA A 31 52.14 -0.65 -44.05
C ALA A 31 52.58 0.64 -44.77
N LEU A 32 53.79 1.15 -44.49
CA LEU A 32 54.28 2.43 -45.00
C LEU A 32 55.62 2.36 -45.75
N SER A 33 56.12 1.15 -46.03
CA SER A 33 57.40 0.92 -46.71
C SER A 33 57.26 0.12 -48.00
N GLU A 34 56.24 0.40 -48.81
CA GLU A 34 56.15 -0.11 -50.18
C GLU A 34 56.57 1.00 -51.15
N ASP A 35 57.75 0.78 -51.75
CA ASP A 35 58.47 1.64 -52.68
C ASP A 35 57.72 1.74 -54.03
N PRO A 36 57.39 2.95 -54.55
CA PRO A 36 56.63 3.09 -55.78
C PRO A 36 57.56 3.14 -56.99
N SER A 37 58.16 2.01 -57.33
CA SER A 37 58.90 1.89 -58.59
C SER A 37 58.93 0.45 -59.08
N GLU A 38 57.89 0.04 -59.80
CA GLU A 38 57.98 -0.84 -60.96
C GLU A 38 56.63 -0.86 -61.69
N ILE A 39 56.53 0.00 -62.70
CA ILE A 39 55.51 -0.07 -63.74
C ILE A 39 56.16 -0.85 -64.87
N GLU A 40 55.71 -2.07 -65.15
CA GLU A 40 55.78 -2.61 -66.51
C GLU A 40 54.43 -3.24 -66.90
N GLN A 41 53.97 -2.81 -68.06
CA GLN A 41 52.73 -3.20 -68.73
C GLN A 41 52.96 -4.44 -69.60
N ASP A 42 51.84 -4.98 -70.09
CA ASP A 42 51.67 -5.94 -71.19
C ASP A 42 51.73 -7.44 -70.84
N GLU A 43 50.54 -8.02 -70.62
CA GLU A 43 49.98 -8.92 -71.63
C GLU A 43 48.44 -8.93 -71.56
N VAL A 44 47.81 -8.65 -72.71
CA VAL A 44 46.37 -8.65 -72.91
C VAL A 44 45.89 -10.09 -73.07
N ILE A 45 45.11 -10.59 -72.09
CA ILE A 45 44.23 -11.74 -72.31
C ILE A 45 42.79 -11.31 -72.03
N VAL A 46 41.99 -11.30 -73.09
CA VAL A 46 40.57 -10.96 -73.08
C VAL A 46 39.75 -12.21 -72.75
N VAL A 47 38.63 -11.97 -72.06
CA VAL A 47 37.44 -12.84 -71.89
C VAL A 47 37.55 -13.89 -70.76
N ASP A 48 36.92 -13.63 -69.62
CA ASP A 48 35.50 -13.96 -69.40
C ASP A 48 35.00 -13.31 -68.09
N VAL A 49 33.76 -12.85 -68.07
CA VAL A 49 33.11 -12.32 -66.86
C VAL A 49 32.30 -13.45 -66.23
N PRO A 50 32.66 -13.94 -65.03
CA PRO A 50 31.68 -14.55 -64.15
C PRO A 50 31.27 -13.51 -63.10
N GLU A 51 30.09 -12.95 -63.31
CA GLU A 51 29.24 -12.38 -62.28
C GLU A 51 29.13 -13.36 -61.10
N HIS A 52 29.50 -12.97 -59.88
CA HIS A 52 28.85 -13.33 -58.60
C HIS A 52 29.66 -12.91 -57.35
N ARG A 53 29.14 -11.95 -56.56
CA ARG A 53 28.61 -12.15 -55.18
C ARG A 53 28.42 -10.82 -54.43
N HIS A 54 27.31 -10.14 -54.67
CA HIS A 54 26.72 -9.19 -53.69
C HIS A 54 26.05 -9.93 -52.51
N LYS A 55 26.66 -10.98 -51.95
CA LYS A 55 26.08 -11.77 -50.82
C LYS A 55 26.53 -11.29 -49.43
N GLY A 56 27.48 -10.35 -49.35
CA GLY A 56 27.98 -9.80 -48.08
C GLY A 56 27.29 -8.51 -47.62
N LEU A 57 26.86 -7.66 -48.56
CA LEU A 57 26.28 -6.34 -48.25
C LEU A 57 24.84 -6.46 -47.72
N ALA A 58 24.03 -7.34 -48.33
CA ALA A 58 22.66 -7.61 -47.89
C ALA A 58 22.60 -8.17 -46.46
N LYS A 59 23.58 -9.02 -46.06
CA LYS A 59 23.70 -9.50 -44.68
C LYS A 59 24.05 -8.37 -43.70
N LYS A 60 24.99 -7.49 -44.05
CA LYS A 60 25.36 -6.33 -43.22
C LYS A 60 24.17 -5.37 -43.03
N ILE A 61 23.40 -5.12 -44.09
CA ILE A 61 22.17 -4.31 -44.02
C ILE A 61 21.11 -5.02 -43.17
N ALA A 62 20.94 -6.33 -43.31
CA ALA A 62 20.02 -7.10 -42.46
C ALA A 62 20.39 -7.01 -40.98
N TYR A 63 21.67 -7.15 -40.62
CA TYR A 63 22.13 -6.98 -39.23
C TYR A 63 21.90 -5.56 -38.71
N PHE A 64 22.07 -4.53 -39.55
CA PHE A 64 21.77 -3.15 -39.18
C PHE A 64 20.28 -2.93 -38.90
N VAL A 65 19.40 -3.47 -39.75
CA VAL A 65 17.94 -3.39 -39.57
C VAL A 65 17.49 -4.15 -38.32
N VAL A 66 18.07 -5.33 -38.06
CA VAL A 66 17.80 -6.10 -36.84
C VAL A 66 18.28 -5.34 -35.59
N GLY A 67 19.48 -4.74 -35.64
CA GLY A 67 19.99 -3.89 -34.56
C GLY A 67 19.09 -2.69 -34.28
N LEU A 68 18.60 -2.03 -35.33
CA LEU A 68 17.64 -0.92 -35.21
C LEU A 68 16.33 -1.36 -34.55
N LEU A 69 15.79 -2.53 -34.94
CA LEU A 69 14.59 -3.09 -34.31
C LEU A 69 14.79 -3.39 -32.83
N ILE A 70 15.94 -3.96 -32.45
CA ILE A 70 16.27 -4.22 -31.03
C ILE A 70 16.30 -2.92 -30.24
N ILE A 71 16.88 -1.84 -30.78
CA ILE A 71 16.92 -0.54 -30.12
C ILE A 71 15.49 0.02 -29.96
N VAL A 72 14.65 -0.08 -30.99
CA VAL A 72 13.25 0.37 -30.90
C VAL A 72 12.49 -0.40 -29.82
N PHE A 73 12.59 -1.73 -29.79
CA PHE A 73 11.96 -2.53 -28.75
C PHE A 73 12.52 -2.23 -27.36
N ALA A 74 13.81 -1.98 -27.22
CA ALA A 74 14.44 -1.61 -25.95
C ALA A 74 13.89 -0.27 -25.42
N VAL A 75 13.72 0.73 -26.30
CA VAL A 75 13.13 2.03 -25.93
C VAL A 75 11.67 1.86 -25.50
N VAL A 76 10.87 1.11 -26.26
CA VAL A 76 9.46 0.82 -25.90
C VAL A 76 9.38 0.08 -24.56
N GLY A 77 10.26 -0.90 -24.34
CA GLY A 77 10.36 -1.64 -23.09
C GLY A 77 10.74 -0.75 -21.90
N ALA A 78 11.70 0.15 -22.08
CA ALA A 78 12.12 1.09 -21.04
C ALA A 78 10.99 2.06 -20.66
N VAL A 79 10.29 2.63 -21.64
CA VAL A 79 9.14 3.52 -21.40
C VAL A 79 8.02 2.80 -20.64
N ASN A 80 7.65 1.59 -21.07
CA ASN A 80 6.62 0.80 -20.40
C ASN A 80 7.01 0.42 -18.96
N THR A 81 8.30 0.18 -18.71
CA THR A 81 8.79 -0.15 -17.38
C THR A 81 8.70 1.06 -16.43
N VAL A 82 9.06 2.26 -16.88
CA VAL A 82 8.92 3.50 -16.09
C VAL A 82 7.45 3.77 -15.74
N ILE A 83 6.55 3.62 -16.72
CA ILE A 83 5.10 3.78 -16.51
C ILE A 83 4.60 2.75 -15.48
N ALA A 84 4.98 1.48 -15.61
CA ALA A 84 4.56 0.42 -14.69
C ALA A 84 5.06 0.67 -13.24
N ILE A 85 6.29 1.15 -13.06
CA ILE A 85 6.84 1.49 -11.73
C ILE A 85 6.05 2.65 -11.11
N SER A 86 5.79 3.72 -11.87
CA SER A 86 5.03 4.87 -11.38
C SER A 86 3.58 4.51 -11.00
N GLY A 87 2.93 3.66 -11.80
CA GLY A 87 1.58 3.16 -11.51
C GLY A 87 1.52 2.15 -10.36
N GLY A 88 2.57 1.36 -10.15
CA GLY A 88 2.67 0.40 -9.04
C GLY A 88 2.78 1.08 -7.68
N ILE A 89 3.66 2.08 -7.56
CA ILE A 89 3.86 2.84 -6.32
C ILE A 89 2.59 3.62 -5.95
N GLY A 90 1.96 4.28 -6.93
CA GLY A 90 0.72 5.03 -6.70
C GLY A 90 -0.47 4.14 -6.30
N ARG A 91 -0.57 2.92 -6.83
CA ARG A 91 -1.65 1.98 -6.48
C ARG A 91 -1.49 1.42 -5.07
N ILE A 92 -0.27 1.12 -4.64
CA ILE A 92 0.00 0.60 -3.29
C ILE A 92 -0.24 1.69 -2.25
N ALA A 93 0.29 2.90 -2.46
CA ALA A 93 0.07 4.03 -1.56
C ALA A 93 -1.42 4.38 -1.42
N ASN A 94 -2.14 4.48 -2.54
CA ASN A 94 -3.58 4.72 -2.53
C ASN A 94 -4.37 3.61 -1.81
N GLN A 95 -3.92 2.35 -1.89
CA GLN A 95 -4.53 1.26 -1.14
C GLN A 95 -4.28 1.36 0.37
N THR A 96 -3.11 1.82 0.79
CA THR A 96 -2.82 2.08 2.21
C THR A 96 -3.68 3.23 2.74
N ASP A 97 -3.69 4.37 2.05
CA ASP A 97 -4.47 5.55 2.46
C ASP A 97 -5.97 5.22 2.55
N LEU A 98 -6.49 4.45 1.58
CA LEU A 98 -7.90 4.04 1.58
C LEU A 98 -8.22 3.06 2.71
N LYS A 99 -7.30 2.15 3.06
CA LYS A 99 -7.45 1.25 4.21
C LYS A 99 -7.51 2.03 5.52
N GLU A 100 -6.64 3.03 5.67
CA GLU A 100 -6.63 3.89 6.85
C GLU A 100 -7.90 4.75 6.92
N GLU A 101 -8.35 5.30 5.79
CA GLU A 101 -9.61 6.06 5.69
C GLU A 101 -10.80 5.21 6.16
N PHE A 102 -10.91 3.96 5.70
CA PHE A 102 -11.97 3.06 6.12
C PHE A 102 -11.79 2.57 7.56
N ALA A 103 -10.55 2.32 8.01
CA ALA A 103 -10.29 1.95 9.40
C ALA A 103 -10.78 3.06 10.35
N LEU A 104 -10.45 4.32 10.07
CA LEU A 104 -10.90 5.45 10.88
C LEU A 104 -12.43 5.61 10.84
N TYR A 105 -13.05 5.44 9.66
CA TYR A 105 -14.51 5.50 9.53
C TYR A 105 -15.23 4.39 10.31
N LEU A 106 -14.69 3.16 10.26
CA LEU A 106 -15.28 1.98 10.91
C LEU A 106 -14.94 1.86 12.40
N TYR A 107 -13.96 2.63 12.89
CA TYR A 107 -13.53 2.57 14.29
C TYR A 107 -14.67 2.63 15.30
N PRO A 108 -15.60 3.60 15.26
CA PRO A 108 -16.69 3.65 16.22
C PRO A 108 -17.67 2.48 16.11
N VAL A 109 -17.76 1.85 14.94
CA VAL A 109 -18.62 0.68 14.72
C VAL A 109 -17.94 -0.54 15.33
N VAL A 110 -16.68 -0.81 14.96
CA VAL A 110 -15.87 -1.92 15.48
C VAL A 110 -15.72 -1.86 17.00
N ALA A 111 -15.54 -0.67 17.58
CA ALA A 111 -15.45 -0.46 19.02
C ALA A 111 -16.66 -0.98 19.82
N THR A 112 -17.85 -1.01 19.22
CA THR A 112 -19.09 -1.45 19.87
C THR A 112 -19.40 -2.94 19.70
N ASP A 113 -18.60 -3.61 18.89
CA ASP A 113 -18.76 -4.99 18.47
C ASP A 113 -20.19 -5.38 18.03
N PRO A 114 -20.69 -4.85 16.90
CA PRO A 114 -22.07 -5.09 16.49
C PRO A 114 -22.31 -6.52 16.00
N PRO A 115 -23.57 -6.98 16.05
CA PRO A 115 -23.96 -8.21 15.37
C PRO A 115 -23.87 -8.05 13.84
N SER A 116 -23.81 -9.19 13.16
CA SER A 116 -24.00 -9.23 11.70
C SER A 116 -25.42 -8.79 11.31
N PHE A 117 -25.54 -8.13 10.17
CA PHE A 117 -26.82 -7.74 9.58
C PHE A 117 -26.68 -7.60 8.06
N GLU A 118 -27.77 -7.88 7.35
CA GLU A 118 -27.87 -7.68 5.90
C GLU A 118 -28.52 -6.34 5.53
N ASP A 119 -29.34 -5.80 6.42
CA ASP A 119 -30.02 -4.51 6.30
C ASP A 119 -30.05 -3.82 7.67
N ALA A 120 -29.63 -2.56 7.72
CA ALA A 120 -29.55 -1.77 8.95
C ALA A 120 -30.91 -1.58 9.65
N SER A 121 -32.03 -1.68 8.93
CA SER A 121 -33.39 -1.64 9.52
C SER A 121 -33.69 -2.82 10.44
N THR A 122 -32.95 -3.93 10.33
CA THR A 122 -33.07 -5.10 11.21
C THR A 122 -32.33 -4.96 12.53
N LEU A 123 -31.49 -3.93 12.66
CA LEU A 123 -30.72 -3.70 13.88
C LEU A 123 -31.62 -3.33 15.05
N THR A 124 -31.23 -3.80 16.23
CA THR A 124 -31.87 -3.35 17.46
C THR A 124 -31.57 -1.87 17.69
N GLN A 125 -32.52 -1.17 18.31
CA GLN A 125 -32.35 0.22 18.70
C GLN A 125 -31.17 0.41 19.66
N SER A 126 -30.91 -0.61 20.49
CA SER A 126 -29.70 -0.66 21.34
C SER A 126 -28.42 -0.58 20.52
N THR A 127 -28.29 -1.41 19.49
CA THR A 127 -27.13 -1.41 18.59
C THR A 127 -26.96 -0.07 17.87
N ILE A 128 -28.04 0.48 17.31
CA ILE A 128 -28.01 1.75 16.57
C ILE A 128 -27.51 2.88 17.47
N ILE A 129 -28.09 3.02 18.68
CA ILE A 129 -27.73 4.08 19.63
C ILE A 129 -26.30 3.91 20.12
N LYS A 130 -25.87 2.69 20.47
CA LYS A 130 -24.48 2.44 20.92
C LYS A 130 -23.45 2.88 19.88
N ILE A 131 -23.69 2.55 18.61
CA ILE A 131 -22.80 2.93 17.51
C ILE A 131 -22.80 4.44 17.29
N ALA A 132 -23.96 5.08 17.36
CA ALA A 132 -24.06 6.53 17.24
C ALA A 132 -23.32 7.27 18.37
N VAL A 133 -23.52 6.84 19.62
CA VAL A 133 -22.80 7.38 20.78
C VAL A 133 -21.30 7.15 20.67
N SER A 134 -20.87 5.93 20.31
CA SER A 134 -19.46 5.59 20.05
C SER A 134 -18.85 6.48 18.96
N LYS A 135 -19.59 6.75 17.88
CA LYS A 135 -19.16 7.65 16.80
C LYS A 135 -18.89 9.06 17.29
N ILE A 136 -19.80 9.61 18.08
CA ILE A 136 -19.66 10.94 18.67
C ILE A 136 -18.44 10.97 19.58
N LEU A 137 -18.28 9.99 20.46
CA LEU A 137 -17.20 9.96 21.45
C LEU A 137 -15.81 9.77 20.82
N LEU A 138 -15.68 8.86 19.85
CA LEU A 138 -14.36 8.45 19.32
C LEU A 138 -13.89 9.26 18.12
N THR A 139 -14.83 9.78 17.32
CA THR A 139 -14.50 10.47 16.05
C THR A 139 -15.18 11.83 15.87
N GLY A 140 -16.05 12.22 16.80
CA GLY A 140 -16.72 13.50 16.80
C GLY A 140 -15.98 14.56 17.60
N ASP A 141 -16.30 15.82 17.34
CA ASP A 141 -15.93 16.92 18.24
C ASP A 141 -16.94 16.95 19.41
N THR A 142 -16.42 16.82 20.63
CA THR A 142 -17.20 16.76 21.86
C THR A 142 -16.97 17.96 22.77
N SER A 143 -16.19 18.94 22.30
CA SER A 143 -15.77 20.12 23.09
C SER A 143 -16.93 21.02 23.55
N ASN A 144 -18.05 20.98 22.82
CA ASN A 144 -19.22 21.81 23.09
C ASN A 144 -20.26 21.14 23.99
N TYR A 145 -20.06 19.87 24.37
CA TYR A 145 -21.00 19.18 25.24
C TYR A 145 -20.79 19.55 26.70
N GLU A 146 -21.90 19.66 27.42
CA GLU A 146 -21.87 19.80 28.88
C GLU A 146 -21.24 18.55 29.50
N THR A 147 -20.36 18.77 30.46
CA THR A 147 -19.74 17.72 31.26
C THR A 147 -19.90 18.04 32.73
N ASP A 148 -20.34 17.06 33.52
CA ASP A 148 -20.44 17.15 34.97
C ASP A 148 -19.87 15.88 35.59
N THR A 149 -18.94 16.00 36.54
CA THR A 149 -18.50 14.87 37.38
C THR A 149 -18.14 13.59 36.61
N GLY A 150 -17.39 13.71 35.50
CA GLY A 150 -16.94 12.57 34.69
C GLY A 150 -18.02 11.94 33.79
N VAL A 151 -19.16 12.60 33.63
CA VAL A 151 -20.16 12.29 32.61
C VAL A 151 -20.31 13.44 31.61
N MET A 152 -20.76 13.09 30.40
CA MET A 152 -21.03 13.99 29.30
C MET A 152 -22.50 13.87 28.88
N TYR A 153 -23.11 15.00 28.54
CA TYR A 153 -24.49 15.08 28.08
C TYR A 153 -24.52 15.26 26.55
N ILE A 154 -24.90 14.21 25.84
CA ILE A 154 -24.98 14.20 24.37
C ILE A 154 -26.44 14.45 23.95
N PRO A 155 -26.75 15.50 23.18
CA PRO A 155 -28.10 15.74 22.66
C PRO A 155 -28.63 14.57 21.81
N GLU A 156 -29.92 14.25 21.95
CA GLU A 156 -30.56 13.18 21.18
C GLU A 156 -30.47 13.41 19.66
N PHE A 157 -30.53 14.69 19.24
CA PHE A 157 -30.38 15.11 17.86
C PHE A 157 -29.01 14.74 17.26
N ASP A 158 -27.95 14.83 18.06
CA ASP A 158 -26.60 14.46 17.59
C ASP A 158 -26.47 12.95 17.47
N VAL A 159 -27.13 12.19 18.35
CA VAL A 159 -27.24 10.72 18.25
C VAL A 159 -28.00 10.31 16.99
N GLU A 160 -29.12 10.96 16.66
CA GLU A 160 -29.82 10.72 15.39
C GLU A 160 -28.95 11.02 14.18
N THR A 161 -28.25 12.15 14.20
CA THR A 161 -27.35 12.57 13.11
C THR A 161 -26.21 11.57 12.94
N ALA A 162 -25.60 11.13 14.03
CA ALA A 162 -24.56 10.12 14.02
C ALA A 162 -25.07 8.76 13.49
N ALA A 163 -26.28 8.33 13.88
CA ALA A 163 -26.89 7.12 13.34
C ALA A 163 -27.11 7.21 11.82
N LYS A 164 -27.67 8.32 11.34
CA LYS A 164 -27.90 8.57 9.91
C LYS A 164 -26.60 8.64 9.11
N ASN A 165 -25.51 9.11 9.73
CA ASN A 165 -24.18 9.13 9.11
C ASN A 165 -23.54 7.74 8.97
N VAL A 166 -24.00 6.74 9.74
CA VAL A 166 -23.50 5.36 9.64
C VAL A 166 -24.41 4.50 8.76
N PHE A 167 -25.72 4.57 8.97
CA PHE A 167 -26.69 3.64 8.38
C PHE A 167 -27.56 4.25 7.27
N GLY A 168 -27.41 5.54 7.01
CA GLY A 168 -28.19 6.24 5.99
C GLY A 168 -29.37 7.00 6.56
N SER A 169 -29.91 7.92 5.76
CA SER A 169 -30.90 8.91 6.20
C SER A 169 -32.28 8.32 6.54
N SER A 170 -32.56 7.09 6.14
CA SER A 170 -33.81 6.37 6.42
C SER A 170 -33.87 5.72 7.80
N ILE A 171 -32.75 5.69 8.55
CA ILE A 171 -32.74 5.09 9.88
C ILE A 171 -33.49 5.98 10.89
N GLU A 172 -34.38 5.37 11.65
CA GLU A 172 -35.08 6.00 12.76
C GLU A 172 -34.50 5.54 14.10
N VAL A 173 -34.28 6.50 15.01
CA VAL A 173 -33.80 6.23 16.36
C VAL A 173 -34.97 6.33 17.33
N LYS A 174 -35.28 5.23 18.02
CA LYS A 174 -36.21 5.18 19.14
C LYS A 174 -35.41 5.27 20.43
N HIS A 175 -35.38 6.45 21.02
CA HIS A 175 -34.54 6.73 22.18
C HIS A 175 -34.90 5.89 23.40
N GLN A 176 -33.87 5.33 24.01
CA GLN A 176 -33.93 4.50 25.21
C GLN A 176 -32.54 4.42 25.85
N THR A 177 -32.47 4.00 27.11
CA THR A 177 -31.20 3.64 27.75
C THR A 177 -30.63 2.36 27.13
N VAL A 178 -29.33 2.35 26.85
CA VAL A 178 -28.63 1.25 26.16
C VAL A 178 -27.28 0.98 26.79
N GLY A 179 -26.70 -0.20 26.51
CA GLY A 179 -25.39 -0.59 27.04
C GLY A 179 -25.43 -1.10 28.48
N HIS A 180 -24.29 -1.58 28.95
CA HIS A 180 -24.10 -2.13 30.28
C HIS A 180 -22.72 -1.77 30.83
N VAL A 181 -22.68 -1.26 32.05
CA VAL A 181 -21.45 -0.95 32.80
C VAL A 181 -20.55 0.04 32.05
N GLN A 182 -19.64 -0.46 31.22
CA GLN A 182 -18.56 0.29 30.57
C GLN A 182 -18.96 1.02 29.28
N ASP A 183 -20.13 0.71 28.72
CA ASP A 183 -20.70 1.37 27.54
C ASP A 183 -22.13 1.87 27.78
N LEU A 184 -22.51 2.06 29.05
CA LEU A 184 -23.84 2.53 29.43
C LEU A 184 -24.08 3.96 28.92
N ALA A 185 -25.18 4.13 28.18
CA ALA A 185 -25.70 5.42 27.77
C ALA A 185 -27.12 5.57 28.32
N THR A 186 -27.27 6.41 29.35
CA THR A 186 -28.56 6.61 30.02
C THR A 186 -29.34 7.71 29.32
N TYR A 187 -30.55 7.41 28.83
CA TYR A 187 -31.37 8.41 28.17
C TYR A 187 -32.24 9.17 29.17
N ASN A 188 -32.19 10.50 29.11
CA ASN A 188 -33.07 11.41 29.84
C ASN A 188 -34.05 12.06 28.86
N SER A 189 -35.32 11.66 28.92
CA SER A 189 -36.37 12.15 28.01
C SER A 189 -36.82 13.58 28.28
N GLU A 190 -36.71 14.08 29.52
CA GLU A 190 -37.08 15.46 29.87
C GLU A 190 -36.09 16.45 29.27
N LYS A 191 -34.80 16.13 29.35
CA LYS A 191 -33.70 16.95 28.82
C LYS A 191 -33.35 16.63 27.37
N LYS A 192 -33.84 15.53 26.81
CA LYS A 192 -33.52 15.05 25.44
C LYS A 192 -32.02 14.83 25.23
N VAL A 193 -31.37 14.19 26.21
CA VAL A 193 -29.92 13.92 26.22
C VAL A 193 -29.61 12.48 26.64
N TYR A 194 -28.47 11.99 26.19
CA TYR A 194 -27.80 10.81 26.71
C TYR A 194 -26.72 11.22 27.71
N ILE A 195 -26.72 10.58 28.87
CA ILE A 195 -25.70 10.71 29.90
C ILE A 195 -24.73 9.53 29.73
N VAL A 196 -23.49 9.85 29.40
CA VAL A 196 -22.43 8.86 29.12
C VAL A 196 -21.23 9.13 30.00
N ALA A 197 -20.63 8.09 30.57
CA ALA A 197 -19.42 8.22 31.37
C ALA A 197 -18.17 8.32 30.47
N ASP A 198 -17.12 8.98 30.95
CA ASP A 198 -15.85 9.08 30.22
C ASP A 198 -15.23 7.70 29.93
N THR A 199 -15.53 6.68 30.73
CA THR A 199 -15.13 5.28 30.49
C THR A 199 -15.61 4.73 29.15
N ASN A 200 -16.71 5.26 28.59
CA ASN A 200 -17.24 4.85 27.28
C ASN A 200 -16.26 5.16 26.12
N ARG A 201 -15.19 5.94 26.37
CA ARG A 201 -14.13 6.23 25.42
C ARG A 201 -13.06 5.13 25.32
N ILE A 202 -13.12 4.10 26.15
CA ILE A 202 -12.17 2.97 26.13
C ILE A 202 -12.81 1.82 25.34
N PRO A 203 -12.49 1.65 24.04
CA PRO A 203 -13.13 0.63 23.21
C PRO A 203 -12.53 -0.76 23.47
N ASN A 204 -13.34 -1.80 23.21
CA ASN A 204 -12.87 -3.19 23.29
C ASN A 204 -12.05 -3.61 22.06
N TYR A 205 -12.24 -2.92 20.94
CA TYR A 205 -11.58 -3.23 19.67
C TYR A 205 -11.23 -1.97 18.88
N TYR A 206 -10.20 -2.07 18.06
CA TYR A 206 -9.93 -1.14 16.97
C TYR A 206 -9.79 -1.89 15.64
N PRO A 207 -10.16 -1.28 14.50
CA PRO A 207 -10.16 -1.93 13.21
C PRO A 207 -8.79 -1.89 12.53
N VAL A 208 -8.48 -2.96 11.79
CA VAL A 208 -7.49 -2.96 10.72
C VAL A 208 -8.15 -3.48 9.46
N VAL A 209 -8.12 -2.70 8.37
CA VAL A 209 -8.68 -3.13 7.08
C VAL A 209 -7.64 -3.94 6.32
N SER A 210 -7.74 -5.26 6.36
CA SER A 210 -6.76 -6.15 5.71
C SER A 210 -6.99 -6.29 4.21
N LYS A 211 -8.24 -6.21 3.75
CA LYS A 211 -8.59 -6.31 2.31
C LYS A 211 -9.66 -5.31 1.93
N ILE A 212 -9.54 -4.80 0.70
CA ILE A 212 -10.53 -3.94 0.05
C ILE A 212 -10.75 -4.45 -1.36
N SER A 213 -12.01 -4.61 -1.74
CA SER A 213 -12.45 -4.71 -3.14
C SER A 213 -13.64 -3.78 -3.35
N ASN A 214 -13.89 -3.36 -4.59
CA ASN A 214 -15.02 -2.48 -4.87
C ASN A 214 -15.56 -2.69 -6.29
N VAL A 215 -16.85 -2.41 -6.45
CA VAL A 215 -17.55 -2.31 -7.74
C VAL A 215 -18.35 -1.01 -7.73
N GLY A 216 -17.89 -0.04 -8.52
CA GLY A 216 -18.44 1.33 -8.47
C GLY A 216 -18.24 1.96 -7.09
N GLU A 217 -19.33 2.48 -6.52
CA GLU A 217 -19.37 3.11 -5.19
C GLU A 217 -19.50 2.10 -4.03
N THR A 218 -19.64 0.81 -4.32
CA THR A 218 -19.80 -0.24 -3.30
C THR A 218 -18.45 -0.89 -2.99
N TYR A 219 -18.04 -0.80 -1.73
CA TYR A 219 -16.79 -1.35 -1.20
C TYR A 219 -17.09 -2.56 -0.30
N THR A 220 -16.36 -3.65 -0.51
CA THR A 220 -16.31 -4.81 0.38
C THR A 220 -14.98 -4.79 1.12
N LEU A 221 -15.04 -4.76 2.45
CA LEU A 221 -13.89 -4.59 3.32
C LEU A 221 -13.79 -5.80 4.25
N THR A 222 -12.62 -6.44 4.31
CA THR A 222 -12.31 -7.38 5.39
C THR A 222 -11.65 -6.60 6.51
N VAL A 223 -12.25 -6.65 7.71
CA VAL A 223 -11.89 -5.83 8.85
C VAL A 223 -11.56 -6.72 10.04
N ASP A 224 -10.31 -6.64 10.49
CA ASP A 224 -9.79 -7.39 11.61
C ASP A 224 -9.94 -6.58 12.89
N TYR A 225 -10.44 -7.25 13.94
CA TYR A 225 -10.77 -6.67 15.24
C TYR A 225 -9.62 -6.93 16.18
N TYR A 226 -8.87 -5.90 16.53
CA TYR A 226 -7.74 -6.02 17.45
C TYR A 226 -8.11 -5.49 18.84
N PRO A 227 -7.84 -6.26 19.91
CA PRO A 227 -8.00 -5.75 21.26
C PRO A 227 -6.94 -4.68 21.56
N PRO A 228 -7.21 -3.71 22.45
CA PRO A 228 -6.21 -2.78 22.94
C PRO A 228 -4.98 -3.52 23.48
N THR A 229 -3.79 -3.04 23.11
CA THR A 229 -2.54 -3.64 23.57
C THR A 229 -2.32 -3.31 25.05
N VAL A 230 -2.23 -4.35 25.89
CA VAL A 230 -1.69 -4.23 27.25
C VAL A 230 -0.21 -4.61 27.23
N SER A 231 0.69 -3.64 27.16
CA SER A 231 2.13 -3.89 27.20
C SER A 231 2.58 -4.21 28.64
N ILE A 232 2.90 -5.47 28.92
CA ILE A 232 3.59 -5.87 30.16
C ILE A 232 5.09 -5.88 29.88
N PRO A 233 5.92 -5.12 30.62
CA PRO A 233 7.37 -5.11 30.40
C PRO A 233 7.96 -6.52 30.46
N GLY A 234 8.68 -6.92 29.40
CA GLY A 234 9.33 -8.23 29.29
C GLY A 234 8.48 -9.34 28.64
N LEU A 235 7.20 -9.08 28.35
CA LEU A 235 6.35 -10.00 27.60
C LEU A 235 6.24 -9.53 26.13
N VAL A 236 6.59 -10.40 25.19
CA VAL A 236 6.32 -10.14 23.76
C VAL A 236 4.84 -10.41 23.55
N ASN A 237 4.05 -9.36 23.36
CA ASN A 237 2.67 -9.51 22.93
C ASN A 237 2.65 -9.55 21.40
N GLU A 238 2.51 -10.73 20.81
CA GLU A 238 2.14 -10.82 19.41
C GLU A 238 0.71 -10.32 19.27
N GLN A 239 0.53 -9.26 18.48
CA GLN A 239 -0.77 -8.66 18.30
C GLN A 239 -1.58 -9.51 17.33
N VAL A 240 -2.59 -10.18 17.86
CA VAL A 240 -3.50 -11.04 17.10
C VAL A 240 -4.91 -10.45 17.07
N SER A 241 -5.56 -10.53 15.93
CA SER A 241 -6.97 -10.14 15.79
C SER A 241 -7.85 -11.17 16.49
N SER A 242 -8.81 -10.72 17.29
CA SER A 242 -9.81 -11.60 17.93
C SER A 242 -10.77 -12.20 16.90
N LYS A 243 -11.15 -11.44 15.87
CA LYS A 243 -12.01 -11.90 14.77
C LYS A 243 -11.86 -11.03 13.53
N SER A 244 -12.45 -11.49 12.43
CA SER A 244 -12.53 -10.76 11.16
C SER A 244 -13.99 -10.71 10.68
N MET A 245 -14.41 -9.53 10.22
CA MET A 245 -15.75 -9.30 9.69
C MET A 245 -15.68 -8.63 8.31
N THR A 246 -16.60 -9.00 7.43
CA THR A 246 -16.80 -8.34 6.14
C THR A 246 -17.82 -7.22 6.29
N TYR A 247 -17.44 -6.03 5.85
CA TYR A 247 -18.30 -4.85 5.76
C TYR A 247 -18.59 -4.53 4.30
N VAL A 248 -19.85 -4.23 4.01
CA VAL A 248 -20.23 -3.60 2.73
C VAL A 248 -20.57 -2.14 3.00
N VAL A 249 -19.86 -1.24 2.32
CA VAL A 249 -19.98 0.21 2.48
C VAL A 249 -20.21 0.85 1.13
N THR A 250 -21.22 1.71 1.03
CA THR A 250 -21.39 2.59 -0.13
C THR A 250 -20.69 3.92 0.15
N LYS A 251 -19.84 4.37 -0.77
CA LYS A 251 -19.11 5.65 -0.68
C LYS A 251 -19.43 6.52 -1.90
N SER A 252 -20.13 7.64 -1.67
CA SER A 252 -20.39 8.65 -2.69
C SER A 252 -19.84 10.01 -2.22
N GLY A 253 -18.75 10.45 -2.87
CA GLY A 253 -17.91 11.52 -2.35
C GLY A 253 -17.33 11.16 -0.97
N ASP A 254 -17.56 12.03 0.01
CA ASP A 254 -17.12 11.80 1.40
C ASP A 254 -18.13 10.99 2.23
N LYS A 255 -19.38 10.89 1.76
CA LYS A 255 -20.45 10.17 2.46
C LYS A 255 -20.23 8.67 2.34
N LYS A 256 -20.14 8.00 3.48
CA LYS A 256 -20.00 6.54 3.60
C LYS A 256 -21.18 6.00 4.39
N ILE A 257 -21.86 4.96 3.89
CA ILE A 257 -22.96 4.28 4.57
C ILE A 257 -22.70 2.78 4.62
N ILE A 258 -22.80 2.17 5.80
CA ILE A 258 -22.69 0.73 6.00
C ILE A 258 -24.02 0.08 5.64
N THR A 259 -24.00 -0.84 4.68
CA THR A 259 -25.19 -1.56 4.22
C THR A 259 -25.31 -2.94 4.86
N SER A 260 -24.19 -3.63 5.10
CA SER A 260 -24.19 -4.93 5.76
C SER A 260 -22.88 -5.23 6.49
N ILE A 261 -22.97 -6.14 7.46
CA ILE A 261 -21.85 -6.68 8.22
C ILE A 261 -22.03 -8.21 8.32
N ALA A 262 -21.00 -8.98 7.98
CA ALA A 262 -20.98 -10.44 8.09
C ALA A 262 -19.75 -10.93 8.84
N LEU A 263 -19.88 -11.99 9.62
CA LEU A 263 -18.75 -12.64 10.30
C LEU A 263 -18.01 -13.56 9.32
N ASP A 264 -16.71 -13.37 9.17
CA ASP A 264 -15.89 -14.22 8.30
C ASP A 264 -15.25 -15.38 9.07
N LYS A 265 -14.55 -15.05 10.16
CA LYS A 265 -13.80 -16.02 10.97
C LYS A 265 -13.63 -15.49 12.40
N VAL A 266 -13.72 -16.41 13.36
CA VAL A 266 -13.31 -16.19 14.76
C VAL A 266 -11.94 -16.81 14.94
N SER A 267 -10.95 -16.06 15.42
CA SER A 267 -9.72 -16.66 15.94
C SER A 267 -10.09 -17.29 17.28
N ARG A 268 -10.28 -18.62 17.31
CA ARG A 268 -10.34 -19.33 18.58
C ARG A 268 -8.94 -19.33 19.17
N GLU A 269 -8.80 -18.84 20.40
CA GLU A 269 -7.71 -19.25 21.28
C GLU A 269 -7.97 -20.72 21.62
N ASP A 270 -7.41 -21.63 20.83
CA ASP A 270 -7.40 -23.05 21.16
C ASP A 270 -6.25 -23.30 22.15
N GLY A 271 -6.56 -23.43 23.45
CA GLY A 271 -5.72 -24.12 24.45
C GLY A 271 -5.39 -23.33 25.71
#